data_AF-A0A3B0XSZ2-F1
#
_entry.id   AF-A0A3B0XSZ2-F1
#
_cell.length_a   1.000
_cell.length_b   1.000
_cell.length_c   1.000
_cell.angle_alpha   90.00
_cell.angle_beta   90.00
_cell.angle_gamma   90.00
#
_symmetry.space_group_name_H-M   'P 1'
#
loop_
_entity.id
_entity.type
_entity.pdbx_description
1 polymer ?
#
loop_
_entity_poly.entity_id
_entity_poly.type
_entity_poly.pdbx_seq_one_letter_code
_entity_poly.pdbx_strand_id
1 'polypeptide(L)'
;MNKCYPLKEKLSNHGFTSTVSYDHGVRCFLQSPSTQIRCLHVEGDSGRRRTAFAHALANVLQASQILYYEFGKDKPVAQIIRLQEGEEIPEEPPLDDFDRVLTEACAQSEALSTVLILDQLHKTRFLNHI
;
A
#
# COMPACT_ATOMS: atom_id res chain seq x y z
N MET A 1 -20.84 -4.62 17.51
CA MET A 1 -20.25 -5.74 16.75
C MET A 1 -19.77 -5.20 15.40
N ASN A 2 -18.49 -5.38 15.07
CA ASN A 2 -17.89 -4.86 13.83
C ASN A 2 -18.63 -5.40 12.61
N LYS A 3 -19.13 -4.50 11.75
CA LYS A 3 -19.86 -4.81 10.50
C LYS A 3 -19.00 -5.49 9.42
N CYS A 4 -17.85 -6.07 9.76
CA CYS A 4 -16.84 -6.58 8.81
C CYS A 4 -16.87 -8.11 8.64
N TYR A 5 -17.67 -8.83 9.45
CA TYR A 5 -17.78 -10.29 9.42
C TYR A 5 -19.18 -10.75 9.01
N PRO A 6 -19.33 -11.92 8.35
CA PRO A 6 -18.26 -12.82 7.89
C PRO A 6 -17.46 -12.22 6.71
N LEU A 7 -16.14 -12.40 6.70
CA LEU A 7 -15.27 -11.71 5.76
C LEU A 7 -15.36 -12.33 4.35
N LYS A 8 -15.57 -13.64 4.26
CA LYS A 8 -15.65 -14.37 2.98
C LYS A 8 -16.68 -13.79 2.01
N GLU A 9 -17.90 -13.53 2.49
CA GLU A 9 -18.97 -12.96 1.68
C GLU A 9 -18.65 -11.53 1.24
N LYS A 10 -18.13 -10.73 2.19
CA LYS A 10 -17.78 -9.33 1.95
C LYS A 10 -16.64 -9.18 0.94
N LEU A 11 -15.59 -9.99 1.06
CA LEU A 11 -14.50 -10.01 0.08
C LEU A 11 -14.99 -10.43 -1.30
N SER A 12 -15.93 -11.38 -1.38
CA SER A 12 -16.53 -11.81 -2.64
C SER A 12 -17.24 -10.66 -3.35
N ASN A 13 -17.95 -9.80 -2.60
CA ASN A 13 -18.59 -8.59 -3.14
C ASN A 13 -17.59 -7.59 -3.73
N HIS A 14 -16.32 -7.67 -3.34
CA HIS A 14 -15.22 -6.86 -3.88
C HIS A 14 -14.27 -7.67 -4.76
N GLY A 15 -14.75 -8.75 -5.37
CA GLY A 15 -14.02 -9.49 -6.41
C GLY A 15 -12.97 -10.48 -5.91
N PHE A 16 -12.93 -10.78 -4.61
CA PHE A 16 -12.01 -11.77 -4.05
C PHE A 16 -12.75 -12.97 -3.46
N THR A 17 -12.61 -14.13 -4.12
CA THR A 17 -13.15 -15.40 -3.65
C THR A 17 -12.04 -16.33 -3.15
N SER A 18 -12.22 -16.90 -1.96
CA SER A 18 -11.32 -17.90 -1.39
C SER A 18 -12.09 -19.04 -0.75
N THR A 19 -11.50 -20.24 -0.77
CA THR A 19 -12.00 -21.40 -0.04
C THR A 19 -11.66 -21.30 1.46
N VAL A 20 -10.62 -20.55 1.81
CA VAL A 20 -10.13 -20.34 3.17
C VAL A 20 -10.79 -19.12 3.82
N SER A 21 -11.02 -19.19 5.13
CA SER A 21 -11.49 -18.06 5.94
C SER A 21 -10.31 -17.26 6.50
N TYR A 22 -10.35 -15.93 6.33
CA TYR A 22 -9.37 -15.00 6.93
C TYR A 22 -9.93 -14.26 8.15
N ASP A 23 -11.15 -14.61 8.59
CA ASP A 23 -11.89 -13.91 9.64
C ASP A 23 -11.06 -13.76 10.92
N HIS A 24 -10.41 -14.84 11.36
CA HIS A 24 -9.63 -14.85 12.58
C HIS A 24 -8.42 -13.90 12.50
N GLY A 25 -7.59 -14.04 11.46
CA GLY A 25 -6.39 -13.21 11.30
C GLY A 25 -6.72 -11.72 11.20
N VAL A 26 -7.71 -11.37 10.37
CA VAL A 26 -8.18 -9.97 10.23
C VAL A 26 -8.79 -9.46 11.54
N ARG A 27 -9.48 -10.31 12.30
CA ARG A 27 -10.04 -9.92 13.60
C ARG A 27 -8.95 -9.58 14.61
N CYS A 28 -7.95 -10.43 14.74
CA CYS A 28 -6.79 -10.15 15.59
C CYS A 28 -6.10 -8.84 15.17
N PHE A 29 -5.89 -8.65 13.87
CA PHE A 29 -5.27 -7.44 13.33
C PHE A 29 -6.05 -6.16 13.66
N LEU A 30 -7.38 -6.17 13.52
CA LEU A 30 -8.22 -4.99 13.80
C LEU A 30 -8.44 -4.73 15.29
N GLN A 31 -8.45 -5.79 16.11
CA GLN A 31 -8.71 -5.69 17.55
C GLN A 31 -7.46 -5.43 18.39
N SER A 32 -6.26 -5.68 17.84
CA SER A 32 -5.01 -5.38 18.54
C SER A 32 -4.97 -3.89 18.92
N PRO A 33 -4.68 -3.49 20.16
CA PRO A 33 -4.46 -2.08 20.48
C PRO A 33 -3.30 -1.53 19.66
N SER A 34 -3.49 -0.40 18.97
CA SER A 34 -2.36 0.29 18.32
C SER A 34 -2.44 1.78 18.61
N THR A 35 -1.30 2.34 19.03
CA THR A 35 -1.05 3.79 19.06
C THR A 35 -0.39 4.26 17.75
N GLN A 36 -0.09 3.32 16.86
CA GLN A 36 0.65 3.52 15.61
C GLN A 36 -0.12 2.92 14.42
N ILE A 37 0.45 3.10 13.22
CA ILE A 37 -0.02 2.54 11.96
C ILE A 37 -0.08 1.01 12.07
N ARG A 38 -1.21 0.44 11.63
CA ARG A 38 -1.40 -1.01 11.61
C ARG A 38 -0.83 -1.59 10.32
N CYS A 39 0.03 -2.60 10.46
CA CYS A 39 0.63 -3.29 9.31
C CYS A 39 0.14 -4.74 9.22
N LEU A 40 -0.35 -5.14 8.05
CA LEU A 40 -0.75 -6.51 7.74
C LEU A 40 0.17 -7.06 6.66
N HIS A 41 0.97 -8.08 7.00
CA HIS A 41 1.75 -8.81 6.02
C HIS A 41 0.92 -9.93 5.40
N VAL A 42 0.87 -10.00 4.08
CA VAL A 42 0.11 -11.00 3.32
C VAL A 42 1.07 -11.88 2.55
N GLU A 43 1.30 -13.08 3.07
CA GLU A 43 2.13 -14.11 2.44
C GLU A 43 1.29 -15.13 1.67
N GLY A 44 1.96 -15.87 0.79
CA GLY A 44 1.36 -16.94 0.00
C GLY A 44 2.09 -17.16 -1.31
N ASP A 45 1.78 -18.27 -1.97
CA ASP A 45 2.40 -18.68 -3.23
C ASP A 45 2.22 -17.65 -4.36
N SER A 46 3.08 -17.76 -5.38
CA SER A 46 3.14 -16.82 -6.50
C SER A 46 1.79 -16.72 -7.25
N GLY A 47 1.33 -15.49 -7.45
CA GLY A 47 0.10 -15.18 -8.19
C GLY A 47 -0.53 -13.84 -7.79
N ARG A 48 -1.52 -13.36 -8.57
CA ARG A 48 -2.22 -12.08 -8.33
C ARG A 48 -3.18 -12.09 -7.13
N ARG A 49 -3.25 -13.19 -6.38
CA ARG A 49 -4.26 -13.39 -5.33
C ARG A 49 -4.01 -12.52 -4.10
N ARG A 50 -2.75 -12.22 -3.76
CA ARG A 50 -2.38 -11.40 -2.58
C ARG A 50 -2.78 -9.94 -2.76
N THR A 51 -2.43 -9.36 -3.92
CA THR A 51 -2.81 -7.99 -4.28
C THR A 51 -4.33 -7.84 -4.37
N ALA A 52 -5.02 -8.81 -4.99
CA ALA A 52 -6.48 -8.82 -5.05
C ALA A 52 -7.12 -8.91 -3.65
N PHE A 53 -6.57 -9.75 -2.75
CA PHE A 53 -7.02 -9.80 -1.36
C PHE A 53 -6.84 -8.46 -0.65
N ALA A 54 -5.67 -7.82 -0.79
CA ALA A 54 -5.39 -6.53 -0.15
C ALA A 54 -6.36 -5.44 -0.60
N HIS A 55 -6.62 -5.34 -1.91
CA HIS A 55 -7.63 -4.41 -2.44
C HIS A 55 -9.03 -4.74 -1.94
N ALA A 56 -9.46 -6.00 -2.00
CA ALA A 56 -10.78 -6.38 -1.53
C ALA A 56 -10.95 -6.08 -0.03
N LEU A 57 -9.92 -6.37 0.79
CA LEU A 57 -9.94 -6.07 2.21
C LEU A 57 -10.02 -4.57 2.48
N ALA A 58 -9.24 -3.75 1.78
CA ALA A 58 -9.30 -2.28 1.91
C ALA A 58 -10.71 -1.74 1.62
N ASN A 59 -11.38 -2.28 0.59
CA ASN A 59 -12.75 -1.93 0.27
C ASN A 59 -13.76 -2.41 1.33
N VAL A 60 -13.59 -3.63 1.87
CA VAL A 60 -14.44 -4.14 2.95
C VAL A 60 -14.31 -3.28 4.22
N LEU A 61 -13.11 -2.79 4.51
CA LEU A 61 -12.83 -1.84 5.59
C LEU A 61 -13.36 -0.43 5.32
N GLN A 62 -13.89 -0.19 4.12
CA GLN A 62 -14.41 1.11 3.68
C GLN A 62 -13.33 2.20 3.77
N ALA A 63 -12.09 1.83 3.46
CA ALA A 63 -11.00 2.78 3.34
C ALA A 63 -11.38 3.86 2.31
N SER A 64 -11.32 5.12 2.72
CA SER A 64 -11.63 6.25 1.86
C SER A 64 -10.53 6.46 0.82
N GLN A 65 -9.29 6.11 1.15
CA GLN A 65 -8.14 6.19 0.27
C GLN A 65 -7.42 4.85 0.20
N ILE A 66 -7.17 4.39 -1.02
CA ILE A 66 -6.46 3.13 -1.29
C ILE A 66 -5.31 3.46 -2.23
N LEU A 67 -4.11 3.56 -1.68
CA LEU A 67 -2.88 3.82 -2.43
C LEU A 67 -2.19 2.49 -2.75
N TYR A 68 -1.55 2.41 -3.91
CA TYR A 68 -0.87 1.20 -4.37
C TYR A 68 0.52 1.54 -4.88
N TYR A 69 1.51 0.76 -4.43
CA TYR A 69 2.87 0.82 -4.92
C TYR A 69 3.41 -0.58 -5.18
N GLU A 70 4.04 -0.80 -6.33
CA GLU A 70 4.65 -2.07 -6.71
C GLU A 70 6.17 -1.90 -6.84
N PHE A 71 6.92 -2.65 -6.02
CA PHE A 71 8.38 -2.65 -6.12
C PHE A 71 8.88 -3.41 -7.36
N GLY A 72 10.02 -2.96 -7.90
CA GLY A 72 10.68 -3.59 -9.04
C GLY A 72 10.07 -3.25 -10.41
N LYS A 73 9.16 -2.27 -10.46
CA LYS A 73 8.83 -1.54 -11.70
C LYS A 73 9.73 -0.30 -11.77
N ASP A 74 10.99 -0.50 -12.13
CA ASP A 74 11.90 0.62 -12.41
C ASP A 74 11.32 1.39 -13.61
N LYS A 75 10.69 2.54 -13.36
CA LYS A 75 10.33 3.49 -14.42
C LYS A 75 11.55 4.36 -14.69
N PRO A 76 11.92 4.61 -15.95
CA PRO A 76 12.95 5.59 -16.24
C PRO A 76 12.52 6.96 -15.69
N VAL A 77 13.29 7.50 -14.77
CA VAL A 77 13.08 8.86 -14.25
C VAL A 77 13.24 9.81 -15.43
N ALA A 78 12.21 10.61 -15.72
CA ALA A 78 12.29 11.61 -16.77
C ALA A 78 13.37 12.63 -16.39
N GLN A 79 14.46 12.68 -17.17
CA GLN A 79 15.45 13.73 -17.02
C GLN A 79 14.82 15.04 -17.49
N ILE A 80 14.64 15.98 -16.55
CA ILE A 80 14.22 17.35 -16.87
C ILE A 80 15.47 18.05 -17.43
N ILE A 81 15.55 18.22 -18.75
CA ILE A 81 16.62 19.02 -19.37
C ILE A 81 16.11 20.47 -19.44
N ARG A 82 16.54 21.33 -18.50
CA ARG A 82 16.37 22.78 -18.61
C ARG A 82 17.64 23.39 -19.18
N LEU A 83 17.56 23.93 -20.41
CA LEU A 83 18.58 24.78 -20.99
C LEU A 83 18.38 26.20 -20.45
N GLN A 84 19.07 26.57 -19.38
CA GLN A 84 19.26 27.98 -19.00
C GLN A 84 20.75 28.27 -18.86
N GLU A 85 21.22 29.26 -19.63
CA GLU A 85 22.57 29.81 -19.50
C GLU A 85 22.67 30.61 -18.20
N GLY A 86 23.59 30.20 -17.32
CA GLY A 86 24.14 31.04 -16.26
C GLY A 86 23.34 31.09 -14.97
N GLU A 87 23.27 29.97 -14.23
CA GLU A 87 23.43 29.88 -12.77
C GLU A 87 23.21 28.41 -12.36
N GLU A 88 24.22 27.78 -11.74
CA GLU A 88 24.08 26.42 -11.18
C GLU A 88 23.27 26.49 -9.90
N ILE A 89 21.93 26.42 -10.03
CA ILE A 89 21.07 26.12 -8.89
C ILE A 89 21.20 24.62 -8.63
N PRO A 90 21.57 24.16 -7.41
CA PRO A 90 21.53 22.74 -7.09
C PRO A 90 20.10 22.24 -7.26
N GLU A 91 19.84 21.47 -8.31
CA GLU A 91 18.53 20.84 -8.52
C GLU A 91 18.36 19.73 -7.47
N GLU A 92 17.43 19.93 -6.55
CA GLU A 92 16.99 18.86 -5.67
C GLU A 92 16.41 17.74 -6.56
N PRO A 93 16.92 16.50 -6.45
CA PRO A 93 16.44 15.42 -7.29
C PRO A 93 14.94 15.23 -7.05
N PRO A 94 14.15 14.94 -8.10
CA PRO A 94 12.74 14.68 -7.94
C PRO A 94 12.54 13.53 -6.94
N LEU A 95 11.55 13.67 -6.06
CA LEU A 95 11.19 12.63 -5.09
C LEU A 95 10.97 11.29 -5.82
N ASP A 96 11.49 10.21 -5.24
CA ASP A 96 11.25 8.86 -5.73
C ASP A 96 9.74 8.56 -5.75
N ASP A 97 9.31 7.69 -6.66
CA ASP A 97 7.90 7.32 -6.79
C ASP A 97 7.36 6.72 -5.48
N PHE A 98 8.19 6.00 -4.71
CA PHE A 98 7.82 5.48 -3.39
C PHE A 98 7.65 6.59 -2.34
N ASP A 99 8.62 7.51 -2.26
CA ASP A 99 8.59 8.63 -1.31
C ASP A 99 7.36 9.51 -1.56
N ARG A 100 7.00 9.73 -2.82
CA ARG A 100 5.78 10.43 -3.20
C ARG A 100 4.53 9.75 -2.67
N VAL A 101 4.39 8.43 -2.89
CA VAL A 101 3.22 7.66 -2.43
C VAL A 101 3.15 7.60 -0.90
N LEU A 102 4.28 7.46 -0.22
CA LEU A 102 4.34 7.53 1.24
C LEU A 102 3.90 8.89 1.76
N THR A 103 4.43 9.97 1.17
CA THR A 103 4.08 11.34 1.56
C THR A 103 2.58 11.59 1.37
N GLU A 104 2.02 11.14 0.25
CA GLU A 104 0.58 11.22 -0.02
C GLU A 104 -0.25 10.43 1.01
N ALA A 105 0.16 9.19 1.34
CA ALA A 105 -0.52 8.36 2.33
C ALA A 105 -0.54 9.04 3.70
N CYS A 106 0.60 9.61 4.12
CA CYS A 106 0.73 10.34 5.37
C CYS A 106 -0.20 11.56 5.38
N ALA A 107 -0.15 12.40 4.35
CA ALA A 107 -0.98 13.61 4.24
C ALA A 107 -2.48 13.30 4.29
N GLN A 108 -2.92 12.20 3.66
CA GLN A 108 -4.34 11.83 3.66
C GLN A 108 -4.79 11.19 4.98
N SER A 109 -3.88 10.51 5.70
CA SER A 109 -4.21 9.71 6.88
C SER A 109 -4.71 10.52 8.09
N GLU A 110 -4.46 11.84 8.12
CA GLU A 110 -4.93 12.71 9.19
C GLU A 110 -6.46 12.89 9.19
N ALA A 111 -7.08 12.90 8.00
CA ALA A 111 -8.50 13.19 7.84
C ALA A 111 -9.31 11.99 7.31
N LEU A 112 -8.65 11.01 6.69
CA LEU A 112 -9.29 9.91 5.98
C LEU A 112 -8.79 8.54 6.44
N SER A 113 -9.66 7.53 6.33
CA SER A 113 -9.23 6.15 6.46
C SER A 113 -8.39 5.78 5.23
N THR A 114 -7.08 5.70 5.40
CA THR A 114 -6.12 5.45 4.33
C THR A 114 -5.49 4.07 4.46
N VAL A 115 -5.45 3.32 3.35
CA VAL A 115 -4.74 2.05 3.22
C VAL A 115 -3.69 2.18 2.13
N LEU A 116 -2.44 1.90 2.48
CA LEU A 116 -1.33 1.79 1.52
C LEU A 116 -1.00 0.32 1.28
N ILE A 117 -1.11 -0.12 0.03
CA ILE A 117 -0.77 -1.47 -0.41
C ILE A 117 0.63 -1.44 -1.02
N LEU A 118 1.55 -2.18 -0.40
CA LEU A 118 2.92 -2.37 -0.87
C LEU A 118 3.06 -3.77 -1.47
N ASP A 119 3.27 -3.85 -2.79
CA ASP A 119 3.34 -5.09 -3.54
C ASP A 119 4.77 -5.41 -3.95
N GLN A 120 5.09 -6.71 -4.05
CA GLN A 120 6.42 -7.22 -4.40
C GLN A 120 7.54 -6.75 -3.47
N LEU A 121 7.28 -6.62 -2.16
CA LEU A 121 8.23 -6.12 -1.15
C LEU A 121 9.62 -6.81 -1.19
N HIS A 122 9.71 -8.06 -1.64
CA HIS A 122 10.98 -8.77 -1.82
C HIS A 122 11.90 -8.19 -2.91
N LYS A 123 11.37 -7.37 -3.82
CA LYS A 123 12.12 -6.68 -4.88
C LYS A 123 12.68 -5.33 -4.43
N THR A 124 12.41 -4.93 -3.20
CA THR A 124 12.98 -3.73 -2.60
C THR A 124 14.50 -3.85 -2.54
N ARG A 125 15.18 -2.70 -2.65
CA ARG A 125 16.60 -2.60 -2.32
C ARG A 125 16.75 -2.08 -0.90
N PHE A 126 16.27 -2.80 0.12
CA PHE A 126 16.49 -2.42 1.53
C PHE A 126 17.98 -2.50 1.96
N LEU A 127 18.91 -2.71 1.02
CA LEU A 127 20.32 -2.97 1.30
C LEU A 127 21.10 -1.75 1.84
N ASN A 128 20.57 -0.52 1.81
CA ASN A 128 21.35 0.68 2.14
C ASN A 128 20.80 1.59 3.27
N HIS A 129 19.70 1.23 3.94
CA HIS A 129 19.04 2.16 4.89
C HIS A 129 18.51 1.49 6.18
N ILE A 130 19.35 0.70 6.87
CA ILE A 130 19.14 0.33 8.28
C ILE A 130 20.35 0.77 9.09
#